data_AF-A0A0J9SN04-F1
#
_entry.id   AF-A0A0J9SN04-F1
#
_cell.length_a   1.000
_cell.length_b   1.000
_cell.length_c   1.000
_cell.angle_alpha   90.00
_cell.angle_beta   90.00
_cell.angle_gamma   90.00
#
_symmetry.space_group_name_H-M   'P 1'
#
loop_
_entity.id
_entity.type
_entity.pdbx_description
1 polymer ?
#
loop_
_entity_poly.entity_id
_entity_poly.type
_entity_poly.pdbx_seq_one_letter_code
_entity_poly.pdbx_strand_id
1 'polypeptide(L)'
;FYNELERLNNFSTYKEKCKPFLIGIRRSNAVINTCAKLLYYLKNKQISNKQNAQYDTCPLLNYWVYSKLNMILNSYNSTDISQRFAQIVRIWNDFILDVLKKTNNETCEPMSNIVAYEDWKKRKELYEYYVDYSHIYKSLSFIPDRCEEFHKYVESKKTLYEHFKKFCYPHKKDGCPELYTKYEEYHPDKVLSTL
;
A
#
# COMPACT_ATOMS: atom_id res chain seq x y z
N PHE A 1 2.09 -10.40 -2.26
CA PHE A 1 1.09 -9.47 -2.81
C PHE A 1 1.56 -8.80 -4.11
N TYR A 2 2.53 -7.87 -4.13
CA TYR A 2 2.86 -7.10 -5.36
C TYR A 2 3.21 -7.91 -6.60
N ASN A 3 3.94 -9.03 -6.44
CA ASN A 3 4.28 -9.91 -7.56
C ASN A 3 3.04 -10.41 -8.32
N GLU A 4 1.91 -10.57 -7.63
CA GLU A 4 0.64 -10.92 -8.25
C GLU A 4 0.16 -9.80 -9.18
N LEU A 5 0.15 -8.55 -8.69
CA LEU A 5 -0.23 -7.37 -9.47
C LEU A 5 0.69 -7.14 -10.68
N GLU A 6 1.99 -7.41 -10.53
CA GLU A 6 2.94 -7.32 -11.64
C GLU A 6 2.64 -8.32 -12.75
N ARG A 7 2.31 -9.56 -12.39
CA ARG A 7 2.06 -10.67 -13.32
C ARG A 7 0.66 -10.68 -13.93
N LEU A 8 -0.23 -9.76 -13.52
CA LEU A 8 -1.55 -9.63 -14.13
C LEU A 8 -1.42 -9.30 -15.61
N ASN A 9 -2.00 -10.15 -16.47
CA ASN A 9 -2.06 -9.96 -17.92
C ASN A 9 -3.49 -9.79 -18.46
N ASN A 10 -4.49 -10.27 -17.73
CA ASN A 10 -5.90 -10.30 -18.16
C ASN A 10 -6.69 -9.01 -17.82
N PHE A 11 -6.03 -7.85 -17.89
CA PHE A 11 -6.62 -6.55 -17.50
C PHE A 11 -7.01 -5.67 -18.70
N SER A 12 -6.80 -6.14 -19.94
CA SER A 12 -7.00 -5.36 -21.16
C SER A 12 -8.40 -4.76 -21.29
N THR A 13 -9.43 -5.50 -20.91
CA THR A 13 -10.84 -5.08 -20.96
C THR A 13 -11.14 -3.88 -20.06
N TYR A 14 -10.33 -3.64 -19.02
CA TYR A 14 -10.49 -2.51 -18.10
C TYR A 14 -9.81 -1.24 -18.60
N LYS A 15 -8.98 -1.30 -19.65
CA LYS A 15 -8.31 -0.12 -20.20
C LYS A 15 -9.29 0.93 -20.71
N GLU A 16 -10.40 0.51 -21.31
CA GLU A 16 -11.44 1.43 -21.81
C GLU A 16 -12.08 2.27 -20.71
N LYS A 17 -12.15 1.76 -19.47
CA LYS A 17 -12.65 2.55 -18.33
C LYS A 17 -11.65 3.58 -17.83
N CYS A 18 -10.36 3.33 -18.03
CA CYS A 18 -9.27 4.20 -17.62
C CYS A 18 -8.92 5.26 -18.67
N LYS A 19 -9.05 4.91 -19.96
CA LYS A 19 -8.65 5.74 -21.10
C LYS A 19 -9.25 7.16 -21.13
N PRO A 20 -10.58 7.38 -20.96
CA PRO A 20 -11.18 8.70 -21.14
C PRO A 20 -10.56 9.80 -20.27
N PHE A 21 -10.09 9.42 -19.07
CA PHE A 21 -9.50 10.36 -18.11
C PHE A 21 -7.97 10.43 -18.21
N LEU A 22 -7.35 9.51 -18.97
CA LEU A 22 -5.91 9.30 -18.98
C LEU A 22 -5.26 9.41 -20.38
N ILE A 23 -6.05 9.66 -21.43
CA ILE A 23 -5.56 9.94 -22.79
C ILE A 23 -4.93 11.34 -22.86
N GLY A 24 -3.92 11.50 -23.73
CA GLY A 24 -3.20 12.76 -23.90
C GLY A 24 -2.17 13.05 -22.81
N ILE A 25 -2.02 12.13 -21.84
CA ILE A 25 -1.06 12.24 -20.74
C ILE A 25 0.28 11.61 -21.13
N ARG A 26 1.37 12.15 -20.59
CA ARG A 26 2.71 11.56 -20.73
C ARG A 26 2.74 10.15 -20.13
N ARG A 27 3.32 9.20 -20.87
CA ARG A 27 3.35 7.77 -20.51
C ARG A 27 1.94 7.20 -20.22
N SER A 28 0.90 7.75 -20.88
CA SER A 28 -0.51 7.36 -20.75
C SER A 28 -0.71 5.86 -20.74
N ASN A 29 -0.06 5.11 -21.65
CA ASN A 29 -0.19 3.65 -21.71
C ASN A 29 0.21 2.94 -20.42
N ALA A 30 1.30 3.37 -19.76
CA ALA A 30 1.75 2.77 -18.52
C ALA A 30 0.79 3.11 -17.36
N VAL A 31 0.33 4.36 -17.28
CA VAL A 31 -0.65 4.82 -16.28
C VAL A 31 -2.00 4.11 -16.46
N ILE A 32 -2.47 4.00 -17.71
CA ILE A 32 -3.69 3.26 -18.08
C ILE A 32 -3.55 1.78 -17.72
N ASN A 33 -2.40 1.16 -17.95
CA ASN A 33 -2.16 -0.23 -17.55
C ASN A 33 -2.23 -0.40 -16.03
N THR A 34 -1.63 0.51 -15.25
CA THR A 34 -1.74 0.50 -13.78
C THR A 34 -3.18 0.63 -13.32
N CYS A 35 -3.94 1.59 -13.87
CA CYS A 35 -5.36 1.77 -13.58
C CYS A 35 -6.17 0.50 -13.92
N ALA A 36 -5.96 -0.08 -15.09
CA ALA A 36 -6.70 -1.26 -15.53
C ALA A 36 -6.40 -2.50 -14.68
N LYS A 37 -5.14 -2.67 -14.24
CA LYS A 37 -4.75 -3.72 -13.28
C LYS A 37 -5.44 -3.54 -11.92
N LEU A 38 -5.53 -2.31 -11.43
CA LEU A 38 -6.29 -1.97 -10.23
C LEU A 38 -7.76 -2.39 -10.37
N LEU A 39 -8.44 -1.99 -11.44
CA LEU A 39 -9.86 -2.35 -11.66
C LEU A 39 -10.08 -3.86 -11.79
N TYR A 40 -9.18 -4.54 -12.51
CA TYR A 40 -9.17 -6.00 -12.58
C TYR A 40 -9.05 -6.63 -11.20
N TYR A 41 -8.11 -6.15 -10.38
CA TYR A 41 -7.89 -6.66 -9.04
C TYR A 41 -9.14 -6.48 -8.17
N LEU A 42 -9.72 -5.28 -8.16
CA LEU A 42 -10.95 -4.95 -7.42
C LEU A 42 -12.13 -5.86 -7.78
N LYS A 43 -12.28 -6.21 -9.07
CA LYS A 43 -13.40 -7.04 -9.54
C LYS A 43 -13.21 -8.53 -9.26
N ASN A 44 -12.00 -9.04 -9.49
CA ASN A 44 -11.77 -10.50 -9.59
C ASN A 44 -11.15 -11.08 -8.32
N LYS A 45 -10.39 -10.29 -7.58
CA LYS A 45 -9.88 -10.70 -6.29
C LYS A 45 -10.91 -10.19 -5.29
N GLN A 46 -11.65 -11.11 -4.67
CA GLN A 46 -12.49 -10.74 -3.54
C GLN A 46 -11.58 -10.08 -2.51
N ILE A 47 -11.55 -8.75 -2.48
CA ILE A 47 -11.03 -7.97 -1.36
C ILE A 47 -12.04 -8.16 -0.26
N SER A 48 -11.99 -9.34 0.33
CA SER A 48 -12.80 -9.62 1.47
C SER A 48 -12.09 -8.93 2.61
N ASN A 49 -12.69 -7.86 3.11
CA ASN A 49 -12.63 -7.49 4.53
C ASN A 49 -13.21 -8.64 5.37
N LYS A 50 -12.72 -9.87 5.15
CA LYS A 50 -13.17 -11.07 5.83
C LYS A 50 -12.63 -10.94 7.22
N GLN A 51 -13.51 -11.14 8.18
CA GLN A 51 -13.27 -11.14 9.63
C GLN A 51 -12.12 -12.06 10.11
N ASN A 52 -11.39 -12.72 9.20
CA ASN A 52 -10.32 -13.68 9.46
C ASN A 52 -9.00 -13.36 8.72
N ALA A 53 -8.87 -12.23 8.01
CA ALA A 53 -7.62 -11.84 7.38
C ALA A 53 -6.63 -11.29 8.43
N GLN A 54 -5.38 -11.74 8.39
CA GLN A 54 -4.33 -11.34 9.35
C GLN A 54 -3.95 -9.85 9.22
N TYR A 55 -4.14 -9.28 8.03
CA TYR A 55 -3.90 -7.86 7.72
C TYR A 55 -4.83 -7.42 6.59
N ASP A 56 -5.00 -6.10 6.45
CA ASP A 56 -5.77 -5.51 5.35
C ASP A 56 -4.92 -5.41 4.07
N THR A 57 -5.43 -5.92 2.95
CA THR A 57 -4.73 -5.83 1.66
C THR A 57 -4.92 -4.48 0.97
N CYS A 58 -5.88 -3.68 1.43
CA CYS A 58 -6.26 -2.43 0.81
C CYS A 58 -5.15 -1.36 0.86
N PRO A 59 -4.43 -1.16 1.99
CA PRO A 59 -3.31 -0.23 1.99
C PRO A 59 -2.17 -0.67 1.07
N LEU A 60 -1.90 -1.98 0.93
CA LEU A 60 -0.92 -2.49 -0.04
C LEU A 60 -1.33 -2.13 -1.47
N LEU A 61 -2.61 -2.32 -1.83
CA LEU A 61 -3.09 -1.96 -3.16
C LEU A 61 -2.92 -0.46 -3.44
N ASN A 62 -3.28 0.38 -2.46
CA ASN A 62 -3.12 1.83 -2.54
C ASN A 62 -1.66 2.24 -2.73
N TYR A 63 -0.76 1.72 -1.89
CA TYR A 63 0.66 2.00 -2.01
C TYR A 63 1.27 1.45 -3.30
N TRP A 64 0.77 0.33 -3.82
CA TRP A 64 1.20 -0.20 -5.12
C TRP A 64 0.83 0.75 -6.25
N VAL A 65 -0.42 1.22 -6.32
CA VAL A 65 -0.88 2.18 -7.34
C VAL A 65 -0.02 3.44 -7.28
N TYR A 66 0.13 4.04 -6.10
CA TYR A 66 0.89 5.28 -5.95
C TYR A 66 2.38 5.09 -6.25
N SER A 67 2.99 3.99 -5.79
CA SER A 67 4.38 3.64 -6.11
C SER A 67 4.58 3.50 -7.62
N LYS A 68 3.64 2.88 -8.33
CA LYS A 68 3.70 2.73 -9.79
C LYS A 68 3.63 4.06 -10.50
N LEU A 69 2.71 4.93 -10.10
CA LEU A 69 2.65 6.28 -10.65
C LEU A 69 3.96 7.02 -10.40
N ASN A 70 4.48 6.97 -9.17
CA ASN A 70 5.75 7.59 -8.84
C ASN A 70 6.90 7.03 -9.70
N MET A 71 6.99 5.71 -9.93
CA MET A 71 8.01 5.13 -10.80
C MET A 71 7.85 5.53 -12.27
N ILE A 72 6.61 5.49 -12.78
CA ILE A 72 6.30 5.84 -14.17
C ILE A 72 6.55 7.33 -14.41
N LEU A 73 6.34 8.19 -13.41
CA LEU A 73 6.39 9.64 -13.54
C LEU A 73 7.59 10.28 -12.82
N ASN A 74 8.54 9.48 -12.30
CA ASN A 74 9.63 9.94 -11.40
C ASN A 74 10.56 11.01 -12.01
N SER A 75 10.58 11.14 -13.34
CA SER A 75 11.33 12.18 -14.05
C SER A 75 10.58 13.53 -14.14
N TYR A 76 9.47 13.68 -13.43
CA TYR A 76 8.56 14.82 -13.51
C TYR A 76 8.16 15.35 -12.12
N ASN A 77 7.48 16.50 -12.09
CA ASN A 77 7.12 17.21 -10.86
C ASN A 77 6.08 16.43 -10.03
N SER A 78 6.11 16.57 -8.70
CA SER A 78 5.18 15.94 -7.76
C SER A 78 3.71 16.30 -8.04
N THR A 79 3.45 17.50 -8.58
CA THR A 79 2.12 17.95 -9.01
C THR A 79 1.51 17.07 -10.10
N ASP A 80 2.31 16.54 -11.03
CA ASP A 80 1.79 15.64 -12.06
C ASP A 80 1.33 14.32 -11.43
N ILE A 81 2.11 13.78 -10.49
CA ILE A 81 1.78 12.53 -9.79
C ILE A 81 0.48 12.67 -9.01
N SER A 82 0.32 13.75 -8.23
CA SER A 82 -0.89 13.95 -7.42
C SER A 82 -2.14 14.12 -8.28
N GLN A 83 -2.05 14.87 -9.39
CA GLN A 83 -3.16 15.01 -10.34
C GLN A 83 -3.54 13.67 -10.98
N ARG A 84 -2.55 12.85 -11.37
CA ARG A 84 -2.82 11.53 -11.98
C ARG A 84 -3.41 10.57 -10.97
N PHE A 85 -2.92 10.61 -9.74
CA PHE A 85 -3.51 9.80 -8.67
C PHE A 85 -4.95 10.23 -8.39
N ALA A 86 -5.26 11.53 -8.32
CA ALA A 86 -6.63 12.02 -8.16
C ALA A 86 -7.57 11.54 -9.28
N GLN A 87 -7.11 11.51 -10.53
CA GLN A 87 -7.89 10.95 -11.65
C GLN A 87 -8.15 9.45 -11.46
N ILE A 88 -7.16 8.68 -11.01
CA ILE A 88 -7.31 7.25 -10.71
C ILE A 88 -8.24 7.03 -9.51
N VAL A 89 -8.15 7.85 -8.47
CA VAL A 89 -9.06 7.80 -7.31
C VAL A 89 -10.51 8.00 -7.74
N ARG A 90 -10.78 8.95 -8.65
CA ARG A 90 -12.11 9.14 -9.23
C ARG A 90 -12.59 7.88 -9.97
N ILE A 91 -11.78 7.36 -10.90
CA ILE A 91 -12.12 6.14 -11.64
C ILE A 91 -12.38 4.96 -10.69
N TRP A 92 -11.57 4.84 -9.64
CA TRP A 92 -11.69 3.79 -8.62
C TRP A 92 -13.05 3.90 -7.91
N ASN A 93 -13.43 5.08 -7.42
CA ASN A 93 -14.72 5.31 -6.78
C ASN A 93 -15.90 5.04 -7.72
N ASP A 94 -15.86 5.57 -8.94
CA ASP A 94 -16.90 5.34 -9.96
C ASP A 94 -17.03 3.84 -10.26
N PHE A 95 -15.91 3.11 -10.31
CA PHE A 95 -15.93 1.65 -10.54
C PHE A 95 -16.54 0.87 -9.38
N ILE A 96 -16.28 1.27 -8.13
CA ILE A 96 -16.90 0.66 -6.95
C ILE A 96 -18.42 0.84 -7.01
N LEU A 97 -18.88 2.07 -7.26
CA LEU A 97 -20.30 2.40 -7.29
C LEU A 97 -21.02 1.74 -8.47
N ASP A 98 -20.51 1.93 -9.70
CA ASP A 98 -21.25 1.59 -10.91
C ASP A 98 -21.09 0.13 -11.34
N VAL A 99 -19.92 -0.46 -11.09
CA VAL A 99 -19.55 -1.79 -11.62
C VAL A 99 -19.52 -2.87 -10.55
N LEU A 100 -19.00 -2.55 -9.36
CA LEU A 100 -19.03 -3.49 -8.24
C LEU A 100 -20.38 -3.45 -7.53
N LYS A 101 -21.06 -2.29 -7.52
CA LYS A 101 -22.30 -2.04 -6.77
C LYS A 101 -22.14 -2.43 -5.29
N LYS A 102 -21.00 -2.06 -4.74
CA LYS A 102 -20.60 -2.38 -3.36
C LYS A 102 -20.64 -1.13 -2.50
N THR A 103 -21.04 -1.28 -1.24
CA THR A 103 -20.97 -0.19 -0.26
C THR A 103 -19.58 -0.13 0.37
N ASN A 104 -19.33 0.99 1.05
CA ASN A 104 -18.13 1.15 1.86
C ASN A 104 -17.99 -0.03 2.83
N ASN A 105 -16.77 -0.55 2.98
CA ASN A 105 -16.40 -1.78 3.72
C ASN A 105 -16.54 -3.12 2.97
N GLU A 106 -17.18 -3.19 1.79
CA GLU A 106 -17.30 -4.46 1.04
C GLU A 106 -16.16 -4.67 0.02
N THR A 107 -15.30 -3.66 -0.14
CA THR A 107 -14.15 -3.65 -1.06
C THR A 107 -13.09 -2.64 -0.60
N CYS A 108 -11.92 -2.65 -1.23
CA CYS A 108 -10.89 -1.65 -0.99
C CYS A 108 -11.25 -0.30 -1.60
N GLU A 109 -11.12 0.74 -0.79
CA GLU A 109 -11.30 2.13 -1.16
C GLU A 109 -9.95 2.84 -1.39
N PRO A 110 -9.94 3.89 -2.24
CA PRO A 110 -8.75 4.68 -2.44
C PRO A 110 -8.37 5.51 -1.21
N MET A 111 -7.12 5.38 -0.76
CA MET A 111 -6.47 6.24 0.22
C MET A 111 -5.98 7.53 -0.44
N SER A 112 -6.92 8.44 -0.71
CA SER A 112 -6.65 9.70 -1.42
C SER A 112 -5.60 10.58 -0.71
N ASN A 113 -5.52 10.50 0.62
CA ASN A 113 -4.59 11.26 1.46
C ASN A 113 -3.11 10.89 1.30
N ILE A 114 -2.76 9.82 0.58
CA ILE A 114 -1.35 9.46 0.32
C ILE A 114 -0.56 10.64 -0.26
N VAL A 115 -1.19 11.46 -1.11
CA VAL A 115 -0.55 12.62 -1.75
C VAL A 115 -0.17 13.73 -0.76
N ALA A 116 -0.79 13.77 0.41
CA ALA A 116 -0.52 14.78 1.44
C ALA A 116 0.67 14.40 2.33
N TYR A 117 1.16 13.16 2.23
CA TYR A 117 2.26 12.68 3.07
C TYR A 117 3.58 12.69 2.29
N GLU A 118 4.43 13.66 2.58
CA GLU A 118 5.81 13.70 2.07
C GLU A 118 6.59 12.42 2.41
N ASP A 119 6.28 11.81 3.57
CA ASP A 119 6.88 10.57 4.04
C ASP A 119 6.08 9.31 3.67
N TRP A 120 5.23 9.35 2.63
CA TRP A 120 4.40 8.22 2.21
C TRP A 120 5.21 6.92 1.98
N LYS A 121 6.46 7.02 1.52
CA LYS A 121 7.35 5.85 1.35
C LYS A 121 7.67 5.17 2.68
N LYS A 122 7.87 5.94 3.75
CA LYS A 122 8.07 5.41 5.11
C LYS A 122 6.76 4.85 5.67
N ARG A 123 5.62 5.50 5.40
CA ARG A 123 4.31 4.95 5.82
C ARG A 123 4.00 3.62 5.14
N LYS A 124 4.34 3.51 3.86
CA LYS A 124 4.32 2.26 3.10
C LYS A 124 5.21 1.21 3.75
N GLU A 125 6.47 1.53 4.01
CA GLU A 125 7.43 0.61 4.64
C GLU A 125 6.95 0.15 6.03
N LEU A 126 6.34 1.05 6.82
CA LEU A 126 5.79 0.71 8.13
C LEU A 126 4.66 -0.30 8.02
N TYR A 127 3.77 -0.13 7.03
CA TYR A 127 2.70 -1.09 6.79
C TYR A 127 3.22 -2.43 6.27
N GLU A 128 4.21 -2.41 5.37
CA GLU A 128 4.86 -3.62 4.86
C GLU A 128 5.56 -4.39 5.97
N TYR A 129 6.26 -3.69 6.87
CA TYR A 129 6.84 -4.31 8.06
C TYR A 129 5.77 -4.96 8.93
N TYR A 130 4.65 -4.29 9.18
CA TYR A 130 3.52 -4.87 9.92
C TYR A 130 2.99 -6.16 9.26
N VAL A 131 2.81 -6.14 7.94
CA VAL A 131 2.33 -7.31 7.17
C VAL A 131 3.33 -8.46 7.22
N ASP A 132 4.61 -8.18 6.94
CA ASP A 132 5.66 -9.19 6.79
C ASP A 132 6.09 -9.78 8.14
N TYR A 133 6.12 -8.97 9.20
CA TYR A 133 6.59 -9.36 10.54
C TYR A 133 5.98 -10.69 10.99
N SER A 134 4.66 -10.77 10.92
CA SER A 134 3.91 -11.89 11.45
C SER A 134 4.13 -13.20 10.66
N HIS A 135 4.44 -13.10 9.36
CA HIS A 135 4.76 -14.23 8.52
C HIS A 135 6.19 -14.70 8.77
N ILE A 136 7.14 -13.76 8.85
CA ILE A 136 8.55 -14.09 9.07
C ILE A 136 8.71 -14.70 10.47
N TYR A 137 8.14 -14.08 11.51
CA TYR A 137 8.20 -14.58 12.89
C TYR A 137 7.70 -16.02 13.01
N LYS A 138 6.54 -16.34 12.41
CA LYS A 138 6.00 -17.71 12.39
C LYS A 138 6.89 -18.70 11.64
N SER A 139 7.68 -18.24 10.66
CA SER A 139 8.59 -19.12 9.92
C SER A 139 9.85 -19.50 10.70
N LEU A 140 10.23 -18.72 11.72
CA LEU A 140 11.43 -18.95 12.52
C LEU A 140 11.37 -20.25 13.33
N SER A 141 10.17 -20.65 13.79
CA SER A 141 10.00 -21.94 14.48
C SER A 141 10.34 -23.15 13.62
N PHE A 142 10.36 -22.98 12.29
CA PHE A 142 10.66 -24.05 11.34
C PHE A 142 12.07 -23.94 10.75
N ILE A 143 12.72 -22.77 10.86
CA ILE A 143 14.05 -22.51 10.30
C ILE A 143 14.85 -21.64 11.28
N PRO A 144 15.41 -22.23 12.36
CA PRO A 144 16.13 -21.49 13.41
C PRO A 144 17.33 -20.70 12.89
N ASP A 145 17.98 -21.17 11.83
CA ASP A 145 19.14 -20.51 11.22
C ASP A 145 18.79 -19.13 10.61
N ARG A 146 17.50 -18.81 10.46
CA ARG A 146 17.03 -17.49 9.99
C ARG A 146 16.83 -16.47 11.10
N CYS A 147 17.10 -16.82 12.36
CA CYS A 147 17.00 -15.86 13.47
C CYS A 147 17.92 -14.66 13.29
N GLU A 148 19.16 -14.86 12.79
CA GLU A 148 20.08 -13.75 12.52
C GLU A 148 19.57 -12.83 11.41
N GLU A 149 19.02 -13.40 10.32
CA GLU A 149 18.41 -12.62 9.24
C GLU A 149 17.22 -11.81 9.74
N PHE A 150 16.37 -12.41 10.58
CA PHE A 150 15.22 -11.72 11.17
C PHE A 150 15.65 -10.63 12.15
N HIS A 151 16.65 -10.87 12.98
CA HIS A 151 17.22 -9.85 13.87
C HIS A 151 17.69 -8.64 13.05
N LYS A 152 18.48 -8.86 11.99
CA LYS A 152 18.93 -7.78 11.09
C LYS A 152 17.77 -7.07 10.40
N TYR A 153 16.75 -7.82 9.98
CA TYR A 153 15.53 -7.25 9.37
C TYR A 153 14.80 -6.32 10.35
N VAL A 154 14.54 -6.77 11.57
CA VAL A 154 13.87 -5.97 12.62
C VAL A 154 14.72 -4.76 13.01
N GLU A 155 16.03 -4.96 13.21
CA GLU A 155 16.96 -3.89 13.54
C GLU A 155 16.97 -2.78 12.48
N SER A 156 16.90 -3.15 11.20
CA SER A 156 16.83 -2.17 10.09
C SER A 156 15.63 -1.21 10.22
N LYS A 157 14.57 -1.61 10.92
CA LYS A 157 13.35 -0.82 11.10
C LYS A 157 13.43 0.18 12.26
N LYS A 158 14.49 0.18 13.07
CA LYS A 158 14.68 1.19 14.15
C LYS A 158 14.60 2.62 13.61
N THR A 159 15.29 2.89 12.50
CA THR A 159 15.32 4.23 11.89
C THR A 159 13.93 4.69 11.42
N LEU A 160 13.10 3.74 10.95
CA LEU A 160 11.72 3.98 10.55
C LEU A 160 10.85 4.37 11.74
N TYR A 161 10.98 3.66 12.87
CA TYR A 161 10.24 3.98 14.09
C TYR A 161 10.68 5.31 14.70
N GLU A 162 11.99 5.60 14.74
CA GLU A 162 12.51 6.90 15.19
C GLU A 162 12.03 8.08 14.33
N HIS A 163 11.82 7.86 13.02
CA HIS A 163 11.17 8.88 12.17
C HIS A 163 9.76 9.21 12.65
N PHE A 164 8.94 8.19 12.96
CA PHE A 164 7.55 8.39 13.38
C PHE A 164 7.38 8.79 14.84
N LYS A 165 8.33 8.43 15.71
CA LYS A 165 8.37 8.82 17.12
C LYS A 165 8.22 10.33 17.32
N LYS A 166 8.81 11.14 16.44
CA LYS A 166 8.72 12.62 16.45
C LYS A 166 7.29 13.15 16.33
N PHE A 167 6.40 12.39 15.67
CA PHE A 167 4.99 12.72 15.50
C PHE A 167 4.10 12.02 16.53
N CYS A 168 4.54 10.89 17.07
CA CYS A 168 3.72 10.04 17.92
C CYS A 168 4.00 10.18 19.44
N TYR A 169 5.12 10.76 19.85
CA TYR A 169 5.56 10.88 21.24
C TYR A 169 5.94 12.32 21.63
N PRO A 170 5.72 12.77 22.90
CA PRO A 170 5.05 12.07 24.01
C PRO A 170 3.53 11.96 23.86
N HIS A 171 2.96 12.74 22.94
CA HIS A 171 1.54 12.70 22.59
C HIS A 171 1.40 12.59 21.08
N LYS A 172 0.33 11.91 20.64
CA LYS A 172 -0.01 11.76 19.23
C LYS A 172 -0.31 13.13 18.62
N LYS A 173 0.50 13.55 17.65
CA LYS A 173 0.32 14.76 16.85
C LYS A 173 -0.21 14.41 15.46
N ASP A 174 -0.62 15.43 14.73
CA ASP A 174 -0.91 15.32 13.31
C ASP A 174 0.28 14.70 12.56
N GLY A 175 -0.03 13.73 11.70
CA GLY A 175 0.98 12.97 10.96
C GLY A 175 1.44 11.67 11.63
N CYS A 176 1.10 11.38 12.89
CA CYS A 176 1.37 10.06 13.47
C CYS A 176 0.55 8.96 12.76
N PRO A 177 1.17 7.95 12.11
CA PRO A 177 0.43 6.85 11.50
C PRO A 177 -0.30 6.03 12.56
N GLU A 178 -1.58 5.71 12.36
CA GLU A 178 -2.36 4.91 13.32
C GLU A 178 -1.73 3.54 13.60
N LEU A 179 -1.10 2.95 12.58
CA LEU A 179 -0.36 1.70 12.65
C LEU A 179 0.78 1.73 13.67
N TYR A 180 1.45 2.88 13.81
CA TYR A 180 2.56 3.05 14.75
C TYR A 180 2.10 2.82 16.19
N THR A 181 0.91 3.34 16.53
CA THR A 181 0.33 3.19 17.87
C THR A 181 -0.39 1.85 18.06
N LYS A 182 -0.96 1.28 17.00
CA LYS A 182 -1.77 0.06 17.07
C LYS A 182 -0.93 -1.20 17.28
N TYR A 183 0.27 -1.25 16.72
CA TYR A 183 1.14 -2.42 16.72
C TYR A 183 2.46 -2.12 17.44
N GLU A 184 2.35 -1.50 18.62
CA GLU A 184 3.51 -1.12 19.42
C GLU A 184 4.34 -2.35 19.84
N GLU A 185 3.74 -3.54 19.92
CA GLU A 185 4.43 -4.80 20.16
C GLU A 185 5.42 -5.18 19.04
N TYR A 186 5.26 -4.64 17.83
CA TYR A 186 6.22 -4.85 16.73
C TYR A 186 7.34 -3.81 16.72
N HIS A 187 7.37 -2.90 17.70
CA HIS A 187 8.46 -1.95 17.85
C HIS A 187 9.81 -2.70 17.90
N PRO A 188 10.80 -2.33 17.06
CA PRO A 188 12.05 -3.08 16.96
C PRO A 188 12.72 -3.34 18.31
N ASP A 189 12.80 -2.35 19.20
CA ASP A 189 13.40 -2.54 20.53
C ASP A 189 12.65 -3.57 21.39
N LYS A 190 11.31 -3.65 21.30
CA LYS A 190 10.53 -4.66 22.04
C LYS A 190 10.79 -6.04 21.46
N VAL A 191 10.70 -6.17 20.14
CA VAL A 191 10.93 -7.44 19.45
C VAL A 191 12.34 -7.97 19.74
N LEU A 192 13.37 -7.14 19.57
CA LEU A 192 14.77 -7.53 19.76
C LEU A 192 15.10 -7.88 21.22
N SER A 193 14.33 -7.37 22.19
CA SER A 193 14.49 -7.78 23.59
C SER A 193 13.92 -9.18 23.89
N THR A 194 13.16 -9.76 22.96
CA THR A 194 12.46 -11.05 23.10
C THR A 194 12.97 -12.14 22.15
N LEU A 195 13.85 -11.78 21.21
CA LEU A 195 14.53 -12.70 20.29
C LEU A 195 15.84 -13.21 20.91
#